data_AF-A0A3M6HX08-F1
#
_entry.id   AF-A0A3M6HX08-F1
#
_cell.length_a   1.000
_cell.length_b   1.000
_cell.length_c   1.000
_cell.angle_alpha   90.00
_cell.angle_beta   90.00
_cell.angle_gamma   90.00
#
_symmetry.space_group_name_H-M   'P 1'
#
loop_
_entity.id
_entity.type
_entity.pdbx_description
1 polymer ?
#
loop_
_entity_poly.entity_id
_entity_poly.type
_entity_poly.pdbx_seq_one_letter_code
_entity_poly.pdbx_strand_id
1 'polypeptide(L)'
;SARAMKNMGLSRLVLVDPRIFPSPDADARASGATDILEGAQVVATLEDALVGCRLVLGTSARDRSLPWPLLDPRASGEKVIEQAGEGAEVALVFGREHAGL
;
A
#
# COMPACT_ATOMS: atom_id res chain seq x y z
N SER A 1 -4.03 -6.63 2.80
CA SER A 1 -3.85 -8.02 3.27
C SER A 1 -2.47 -8.51 2.85
N ALA A 2 -1.66 -9.00 3.80
CA ALA A 2 -0.29 -9.49 3.51
C ALA A 2 -0.30 -10.67 2.53
N ARG A 3 -1.29 -11.56 2.63
CA ARG A 3 -1.48 -12.68 1.69
C ARG A 3 -1.63 -12.22 0.24
N ALA A 4 -2.41 -11.17 0.01
CA ALA A 4 -2.65 -10.64 -1.34
C ALA A 4 -1.35 -10.07 -1.93
N MET A 5 -0.54 -9.38 -1.12
CA MET A 5 0.78 -8.89 -1.54
C MET A 5 1.67 -10.04 -1.97
N LYS A 6 1.80 -11.08 -1.14
CA LYS A 6 2.65 -12.24 -1.43
C LYS A 6 2.24 -12.97 -2.71
N ASN A 7 0.93 -13.19 -2.90
CA ASN A 7 0.41 -13.80 -4.13
C ASN A 7 0.72 -12.99 -5.40
N MET A 8 0.89 -11.67 -5.27
CA MET A 8 1.20 -10.76 -6.37
C MET A 8 2.69 -10.40 -6.44
N GLY A 9 3.55 -11.09 -5.66
CA GLY A 9 4.99 -10.87 -5.67
C GLY A 9 5.47 -9.60 -4.94
N LEU A 10 4.60 -8.94 -4.17
CA LEU A 10 4.95 -7.78 -3.36
C LEU A 10 5.44 -8.22 -1.98
N SER A 11 6.46 -7.54 -1.46
CA SER A 11 7.11 -7.91 -0.18
C SER A 11 7.23 -6.77 0.83
N ARG A 12 7.19 -5.50 0.40
CA ARG A 12 7.34 -4.34 1.28
C ARG A 12 6.00 -3.83 1.77
N LEU A 13 5.75 -3.92 3.08
CA LEU A 13 4.57 -3.38 3.74
C LEU A 13 4.96 -2.22 4.65
N VAL A 14 4.28 -1.09 4.52
CA VAL A 14 4.39 0.06 5.43
C VAL A 14 3.04 0.30 6.09
N LEU A 15 3.01 0.41 7.41
CA LEU A 15 1.83 0.68 8.21
C LEU A 15 1.94 2.08 8.83
N VAL A 16 1.01 2.96 8.46
CA VAL A 16 0.93 4.32 8.98
C VAL A 16 -0.04 4.35 10.16
N ASP A 17 0.44 4.71 11.34
CA ASP A 17 -0.35 4.81 12.59
C ASP A 17 -1.34 3.63 12.78
N PRO A 18 -0.86 2.37 12.78
CA PRO A 18 -1.75 1.22 12.96
C PRO A 18 -2.31 1.22 14.39
N ARG A 19 -3.63 1.06 14.52
CA ARG A 19 -4.27 0.97 15.85
C ARG A 19 -3.78 -0.21 16.69
N ILE A 20 -3.49 -1.33 16.03
CA ILE A 20 -3.03 -2.57 16.66
C ILE A 20 -1.99 -3.18 15.74
N PHE A 21 -0.73 -3.18 16.18
CA PHE A 21 0.36 -3.89 15.53
C PHE A 21 1.50 -4.15 16.55
N PRO A 22 2.03 -5.38 16.66
CA PRO A 22 1.59 -6.61 15.98
C PRO A 22 0.16 -7.02 16.38
N SER A 23 -0.52 -7.75 15.51
CA SER A 23 -1.93 -8.15 15.70
C SER A 23 -2.10 -9.65 15.46
N PRO A 24 -2.55 -10.43 16.46
CA PRO A 24 -2.80 -11.86 16.29
C PRO A 24 -3.80 -12.17 15.17
N ASP A 25 -4.79 -11.29 14.97
CA ASP A 25 -5.76 -11.42 13.87
C ASP A 25 -5.12 -11.16 12.50
N ALA A 26 -4.12 -10.28 12.42
CA ALA A 26 -3.37 -10.07 11.19
C ALA A 26 -2.52 -11.31 10.87
N ASP A 27 -1.86 -11.89 11.87
CA ASP A 27 -1.04 -13.09 11.74
C ASP A 27 -1.87 -14.29 11.28
N ALA A 28 -3.02 -14.52 11.92
CA ALA A 28 -3.95 -15.58 11.54
C ALA A 28 -4.44 -15.42 10.09
N ARG A 29 -4.61 -14.18 9.61
CA ARG A 29 -5.05 -13.86 8.24
C ARG A 29 -3.92 -13.82 7.22
N ALA A 30 -2.66 -13.77 7.67
CA ALA A 30 -1.50 -13.70 6.78
C ALA A 30 -1.33 -14.98 5.96
N SER A 31 -1.75 -16.15 6.48
CA SER A 31 -1.84 -17.42 5.76
C SER A 31 -0.58 -17.70 4.91
N GLY A 32 0.58 -17.78 5.57
CA GLY A 32 1.87 -18.01 4.91
C GLY A 32 2.59 -16.75 4.40
N ALA A 33 2.02 -15.56 4.61
CA ALA A 33 2.65 -14.27 4.37
C ALA A 33 3.12 -13.56 5.64
N THR A 34 3.47 -14.33 6.68
CA THR A 34 3.95 -13.80 7.97
C THR A 34 5.23 -13.00 7.82
N ASP A 35 6.10 -13.40 6.89
CA ASP A 35 7.33 -12.68 6.50
C ASP A 35 7.08 -11.22 6.08
N ILE A 36 5.97 -10.95 5.41
CA ILE A 36 5.59 -9.58 5.04
C ILE A 36 5.17 -8.76 6.25
N LEU A 37 4.50 -9.38 7.23
CA LEU A 37 4.14 -8.72 8.49
C LEU A 37 5.37 -8.49 9.37
N GLU A 38 6.25 -9.49 9.49
CA GLU A 38 7.50 -9.37 10.25
C GLU A 38 8.44 -8.31 9.66
N GLY A 39 8.48 -8.19 8.33
CA GLY A 39 9.22 -7.14 7.64
C GLY A 39 8.48 -5.80 7.50
N ALA A 40 7.30 -5.65 8.11
CA ALA A 40 6.50 -4.44 7.97
C ALA A 40 7.14 -3.27 8.72
N GLN A 41 7.26 -2.13 8.06
CA GLN A 41 7.71 -0.89 8.69
C GLN A 41 6.52 -0.13 9.26
N VAL A 42 6.60 0.28 10.52
CA VAL A 42 5.58 1.14 11.15
C VAL A 42 6.10 2.57 11.20
N VAL A 43 5.30 3.52 10.71
CA VAL A 43 5.61 4.95 10.75
C VAL A 43 4.45 5.76 11.30
N ALA A 44 4.74 6.98 11.77
CA ALA A 44 3.74 7.84 12.40
C ALA A 44 2.84 8.55 11.40
N THR A 45 3.40 8.96 10.25
CA THR A 45 2.68 9.80 9.27
C THR A 45 2.74 9.23 7.87
N LEU A 46 1.81 9.67 7.02
CA LEU A 46 1.81 9.26 5.62
C LEU A 46 3.02 9.85 4.89
N GLU A 47 3.41 11.07 5.24
CA GLU A 47 4.58 11.76 4.74
C GLU A 47 5.85 10.93 4.97
N ASP A 48 6.01 10.34 6.16
CA ASP A 48 7.13 9.45 6.48
C ASP A 48 7.12 8.18 5.62
N ALA A 49 5.94 7.64 5.30
CA ALA A 49 5.80 6.45 4.46
C ALA A 49 6.14 6.71 2.98
N LEU A 50 6.06 7.97 2.54
CA LEU A 50 6.19 8.35 1.14
C LEU A 50 7.56 8.98 0.80
N VAL A 51 8.45 9.14 1.78
CA VAL A 51 9.81 9.63 1.55
C VAL A 51 10.51 8.79 0.47
N GLY A 52 11.05 9.46 -0.56
CA GLY A 52 11.76 8.80 -1.66
C GLY A 52 10.87 8.24 -2.78
N CYS A 53 9.55 8.17 -2.58
CA CYS A 53 8.62 7.73 -3.61
C CYS A 53 8.49 8.77 -4.72
N ARG A 54 8.73 8.36 -5.96
CA ARG A 54 8.56 9.21 -7.15
C ARG A 54 7.13 9.15 -7.71
N LEU A 55 6.42 8.06 -7.44
CA LEU A 55 5.01 7.89 -7.79
C LEU A 55 4.23 7.41 -6.57
N VAL A 56 3.09 8.04 -6.32
CA VAL A 56 2.16 7.66 -5.26
C VAL A 56 0.77 7.52 -5.87
N LEU A 57 0.15 6.35 -5.70
CA LEU A 57 -1.22 6.08 -6.13
C LEU A 57 -2.09 5.78 -4.92
N GLY A 58 -3.09 6.62 -4.66
CA GLY A 58 -4.08 6.41 -3.60
C GLY A 58 -5.30 5.65 -4.13
N THR A 59 -5.74 4.62 -3.41
CA THR A 59 -6.99 3.92 -3.74
C THR A 59 -8.17 4.52 -2.97
N SER A 60 -9.25 4.87 -3.67
CA SER A 60 -10.49 5.34 -3.06
C SER A 60 -11.69 4.59 -3.62
N ALA A 61 -12.69 4.31 -2.78
CA ALA A 61 -13.95 3.72 -3.20
C ALA A 61 -14.95 4.76 -3.73
N ARG A 62 -14.68 6.05 -3.55
CA ARG A 62 -15.55 7.16 -3.96
C ARG A 62 -14.76 8.23 -4.70
N ASP A 63 -15.40 8.83 -5.67
CA ASP A 63 -14.89 10.02 -6.35
C ASP A 63 -14.80 11.14 -5.29
N ARG A 64 -13.58 11.55 -4.95
CA ARG A 64 -13.36 12.65 -4.01
C ARG A 64 -13.50 13.96 -4.78
N SER A 65 -13.93 15.00 -4.10
CA SER A 65 -14.06 16.37 -4.61
C SER A 65 -12.76 17.02 -5.11
N LEU A 66 -11.64 16.31 -5.12
CA LEU A 66 -10.35 16.80 -5.57
C LEU A 66 -10.11 16.34 -7.01
N PRO A 67 -9.75 17.24 -7.95
CA PRO A 67 -9.60 16.92 -9.36
C PRO A 67 -8.27 16.21 -9.64
N TRP A 68 -8.09 15.01 -9.07
CA TRP A 68 -6.96 14.17 -9.38
C TRP A 68 -7.24 13.35 -10.64
N PRO A 69 -6.21 13.06 -11.47
CA PRO A 69 -6.37 12.15 -12.59
C PRO A 69 -6.77 10.77 -12.06
N LEU A 70 -7.97 10.32 -12.44
CA LEU A 70 -8.46 8.99 -12.12
C LEU A 70 -7.84 8.00 -13.11
N LEU A 71 -7.22 6.96 -12.56
CA LEU A 71 -6.70 5.82 -13.31
C LEU A 71 -7.50 4.59 -12.94
N ASP A 72 -7.91 3.81 -13.92
CA ASP A 72 -8.45 2.49 -13.66
C ASP A 72 -7.33 1.54 -13.16
N PRO A 73 -7.67 0.39 -12.55
CA PRO A 73 -6.67 -0.51 -11.99
C PRO A 73 -5.65 -1.05 -13.02
N ARG A 74 -6.04 -1.22 -14.29
CA ARG A 74 -5.14 -1.72 -15.33
C ARG A 74 -4.14 -0.64 -15.74
N ALA A 75 -4.63 0.56 -16.05
CA ALA A 75 -3.76 1.70 -16.35
C ALA A 75 -2.82 2.04 -15.18
N SER A 76 -3.32 1.93 -13.95
CA SER A 76 -2.51 2.09 -12.73
C SER A 76 -1.37 1.06 -12.68
N GLY A 77 -1.67 -0.21 -12.95
CA GLY A 77 -0.66 -1.28 -12.98
C GLY A 77 0.41 -1.04 -14.03
N GLU A 78 0.03 -0.66 -15.25
CA GLU A 78 0.97 -0.33 -16.33
C GLU A 78 1.91 0.82 -15.92
N LYS A 79 1.36 1.88 -15.31
CA LYS A 79 2.13 3.04 -14.84
C LYS A 79 3.11 2.66 -13.74
N VAL A 80 2.71 1.81 -12.80
CA VAL A 80 3.57 1.32 -11.71
C VAL A 80 4.76 0.56 -12.28
N ILE A 81 4.52 -0.35 -13.22
CA ILE A 81 5.58 -1.17 -13.83
C ILE A 81 6.55 -0.31 -14.65
N GLU A 82 6.03 0.66 -15.42
CA GLU A 82 6.85 1.62 -16.17
C GLU A 82 7.80 2.39 -15.22
N GLN A 83 7.25 3.02 -14.17
CA GLN A 83 8.05 3.80 -13.24
C GLN A 83 9.05 2.94 -12.46
N ALA A 84 8.64 1.76 -12.01
CA ALA A 84 9.54 0.81 -11.35
C ALA A 84 10.67 0.34 -12.28
N GLY A 85 10.40 0.14 -13.57
CA GLY A 85 11.41 -0.20 -14.58
C GLY A 85 12.45 0.89 -14.80
N GLU A 86 12.09 2.15 -14.56
CA GLU A 86 13.01 3.29 -14.54
C GLU A 86 13.78 3.44 -13.20
N GLY A 87 13.60 2.52 -12.27
CA GLY A 87 14.22 2.57 -10.94
C GLY A 87 13.51 3.49 -9.95
N ALA A 88 12.27 3.91 -10.22
CA ALA A 88 11.48 4.69 -9.28
C ALA A 88 11.04 3.86 -8.08
N GLU A 89 11.01 4.47 -6.91
CA GLU A 89 10.22 3.97 -5.81
C GLU A 89 8.75 4.39 -5.98
N VAL A 90 7.83 3.42 -5.89
CA VAL A 90 6.41 3.60 -6.13
C VAL A 90 5.61 3.14 -4.90
N ALA A 91 4.71 3.98 -4.42
CA ALA A 91 3.82 3.67 -3.30
C ALA A 91 2.36 3.49 -3.75
N LEU A 92 1.74 2.38 -3.34
CA LEU A 92 0.31 2.14 -3.45
C LEU A 92 -0.33 2.34 -2.07
N VAL A 93 -1.10 3.41 -1.93
CA VAL A 93 -1.66 3.83 -0.64
C VAL A 93 -3.10 3.36 -0.53
N PHE A 94 -3.36 2.54 0.49
CA PHE A 94 -4.69 2.04 0.81
C PHE A 94 -5.23 2.74 2.05
N GLY A 95 -6.44 3.28 1.94
CA GLY A 95 -7.13 3.93 3.05
C GLY A 95 -7.71 2.96 4.08
N ARG A 96 -8.31 3.52 5.13
CA ARG A 96 -8.99 2.74 6.17
C ARG A 96 -10.27 2.12 5.61
N GLU A 97 -10.53 0.87 5.98
CA GLU A 97 -11.67 0.06 5.51
C GLU A 97 -13.03 0.77 5.64
N HIS A 98 -13.22 1.61 6.67
CA HIS A 98 -14.47 2.35 6.91
C HIS A 98 -14.45 3.83 6.50
N ALA A 99 -13.29 4.42 6.25
CA ALA A 99 -13.16 5.87 6.03
C ALA A 99 -12.55 6.26 4.68
N GLY A 100 -12.06 5.27 3.90
CA GLY A 100 -11.24 5.55 2.73
C GLY A 100 -9.87 6.11 3.11
N LEU A 101 -9.12 6.51 2.08
CA LEU A 101 -8.03 7.48 2.23
C LEU A 101 -8.67 8.86 2.27
#